data_AF-A0A935SKZ5-F1
#
_entry.id   AF-A0A935SKZ5-F1
#
_cell.length_a   1.000
_cell.length_b   1.000
_cell.length_c   1.000
_cell.angle_alpha   90.00
_cell.angle_beta   90.00
_cell.angle_gamma   90.00
#
_symmetry.space_group_name_H-M   'P 1'
#
loop_
_entity.id
_entity.type
_entity.pdbx_description
1 polymer ?
#
loop_
_entity_poly.entity_id
_entity_poly.type
_entity_poly.pdbx_seq_one_letter_code
_entity_poly.pdbx_strand_id
1 'polypeptide(L)'
;MCYYRRIIPCRKNGSEKSNLLYQGTTINTGKCAAKITSTGNNTVLGKLGKAITSHHATKTLLQVQVDRFVRRLALFGLICFFIIFLVNYIHYREWVTSLLFALTLAMSVVPEEIPVAFSSFMALGGL
;
A
#
# COMPACT_ATOMS: atom_id res chain seq x y z
N MET A 1 -21.19 -29.28 35.50
CA MET A 1 -21.00 -29.48 36.96
C MET A 1 -19.83 -28.60 37.40
N CYS A 2 -19.99 -27.82 38.49
CA CYS A 2 -19.01 -26.92 39.14
C CYS A 2 -18.67 -25.61 38.38
N TYR A 3 -18.78 -24.38 38.92
CA TYR A 3 -18.94 -23.91 40.30
C TYR A 3 -19.47 -22.45 40.28
N TYR A 4 -20.71 -22.22 40.72
CA TYR A 4 -21.29 -20.88 40.91
C TYR A 4 -20.98 -20.43 42.34
N ARG A 5 -19.77 -19.91 42.60
CA ARG A 5 -19.39 -19.43 43.94
C ARG A 5 -18.85 -18.01 43.85
N ARG A 6 -19.73 -17.05 44.18
CA ARG A 6 -19.53 -15.59 44.32
C ARG A 6 -18.89 -14.90 43.11
N ILE A 7 -19.75 -14.36 42.25
CA ILE A 7 -19.39 -13.48 41.15
C ILE A 7 -19.11 -12.10 41.76
N ILE A 8 -17.84 -11.75 41.92
CA ILE A 8 -17.44 -10.42 42.38
C ILE A 8 -17.34 -9.54 41.13
N PRO A 9 -18.09 -8.42 41.02
CA PRO A 9 -17.93 -7.51 39.89
C PRO A 9 -16.53 -6.90 39.94
N CYS A 10 -15.67 -7.31 39.03
CA CYS A 10 -14.35 -6.72 38.84
C CYS A 10 -14.53 -5.32 38.23
N ARG A 11 -14.47 -4.31 39.10
CA ARG A 11 -14.59 -2.90 38.73
C ARG A 11 -13.28 -2.45 38.08
N LYS A 12 -13.34 -2.00 36.83
CA LYS A 12 -12.22 -1.33 36.16
C LYS A 12 -11.95 -0.01 36.90
N ASN A 13 -10.76 0.16 37.48
CA ASN A 13 -10.36 1.43 38.09
C ASN A 13 -9.96 2.40 36.97
N GLY A 14 -10.94 3.16 36.47
CA GLY A 14 -10.79 4.17 35.43
C GLY A 14 -12.12 4.87 35.18
N SER A 15 -12.09 6.08 34.60
CA SER A 15 -13.28 6.94 34.38
C SER A 15 -14.34 6.35 33.43
N GLU A 16 -14.08 5.18 32.84
CA GLU A 16 -15.02 4.49 31.97
C GLU A 16 -16.07 3.72 32.79
N LYS A 17 -17.35 4.11 32.66
CA LYS A 17 -18.51 3.44 33.28
C LYS A 17 -18.80 2.02 32.73
N SER A 18 -17.89 1.41 31.96
CA SER A 18 -18.12 0.11 31.32
C SER A 18 -17.35 -1.02 32.01
N ASN A 19 -18.07 -2.05 32.46
CA ASN A 19 -17.49 -3.29 33.03
C ASN A 19 -17.06 -4.28 31.92
N LEU A 20 -16.59 -3.76 30.78
CA LEU A 20 -16.20 -4.58 29.62
C LEU A 20 -14.73 -4.99 29.73
N LEU A 21 -14.47 -6.27 29.52
CA LEU A 21 -13.11 -6.82 29.36
C LEU A 21 -12.80 -6.91 27.87
N TYR A 22 -11.60 -6.48 27.50
CA TYR A 22 -11.15 -6.49 26.11
C TYR A 22 -10.11 -7.59 25.89
N GLN A 23 -10.10 -8.16 24.70
CA GLN A 23 -9.03 -9.06 24.29
C GLN A 23 -7.71 -8.29 24.26
N GLY A 24 -6.64 -8.86 24.84
CA GLY A 24 -5.31 -8.24 24.91
C GLY A 24 -5.00 -7.45 26.19
N THR A 25 -5.93 -7.38 27.15
CA THR A 25 -5.68 -6.77 28.46
C THR A 25 -5.38 -7.83 29.53
N THR A 26 -4.40 -7.56 30.40
CA THR A 26 -3.99 -8.46 31.50
C THR A 26 -4.62 -8.05 32.82
N ILE A 27 -5.01 -9.03 33.65
CA ILE A 27 -5.50 -8.81 35.01
C ILE A 27 -4.30 -8.72 35.96
N ASN A 28 -4.05 -7.54 36.52
CA ASN A 28 -2.89 -7.32 37.38
C ASN A 28 -3.03 -7.94 38.79
N THR A 29 -4.25 -8.01 39.31
CA THR A 29 -4.52 -8.55 40.67
C THR A 29 -5.96 -9.05 40.78
N GLY A 30 -6.16 -10.16 41.50
CA GLY A 30 -7.48 -10.71 41.82
C GLY A 30 -7.92 -11.87 40.93
N LYS A 31 -9.15 -12.35 41.12
CA LYS A 31 -9.81 -13.37 40.29
C LYS A 31 -11.08 -12.77 39.71
N CYS A 32 -11.33 -13.03 38.44
CA CYS A 32 -12.48 -12.51 37.71
C CYS A 32 -13.20 -13.65 36.99
N ALA A 33 -14.52 -13.60 36.96
CA ALA A 33 -15.35 -14.43 36.10
C ALA A 33 -16.16 -13.51 35.20
N ALA A 34 -16.10 -13.74 33.89
CA ALA A 34 -16.74 -12.88 32.90
C ALA A 34 -17.50 -13.70 31.85
N LYS A 35 -18.56 -13.12 31.32
CA LYS A 35 -19.31 -13.68 30.19
C LYS A 35 -18.64 -13.23 28.89
N ILE A 36 -18.34 -14.20 28.03
CA ILE A 36 -17.81 -13.94 26.70
C ILE A 36 -18.93 -13.34 25.84
N THR A 37 -18.73 -12.11 25.35
CA THR A 37 -19.68 -11.41 24.46
C THR A 37 -19.31 -11.55 22.99
N SER A 38 -18.01 -11.53 22.67
CA SER A 38 -17.49 -11.66 21.31
C SER A 38 -16.15 -12.41 21.31
N THR A 39 -15.87 -13.19 20.25
CA THR A 39 -14.60 -13.93 20.07
C THR A 39 -13.99 -13.66 18.69
N GLY A 40 -12.68 -13.91 18.56
CA GLY A 40 -11.94 -13.79 17.31
C GLY A 40 -12.07 -12.40 16.67
N ASN A 41 -12.36 -12.36 15.36
CA ASN A 41 -12.45 -11.12 14.58
C ASN A 41 -13.63 -10.21 14.97
N ASN A 42 -14.55 -10.67 15.81
CA ASN A 42 -15.66 -9.85 16.32
C ASN A 42 -15.29 -9.06 17.60
N THR A 43 -14.12 -9.29 18.19
CA THR A 43 -13.63 -8.49 19.32
C THR A 43 -13.21 -7.09 18.86
N VAL A 44 -13.15 -6.15 19.80
CA VAL A 44 -12.66 -4.79 19.52
C VAL A 44 -11.23 -4.82 18.97
N LEU A 45 -10.37 -5.68 19.53
CA LEU A 45 -9.01 -5.89 19.05
C LEU A 45 -8.98 -6.51 17.64
N GLY A 46 -9.85 -7.48 17.36
CA GLY A 46 -9.97 -8.10 16.03
C GLY A 46 -10.47 -7.13 14.96
N LYS A 47 -11.39 -6.22 15.33
CA LYS A 47 -11.84 -5.12 14.44
C LYS A 47 -10.72 -4.13 14.15
N LEU A 48 -9.90 -3.79 15.16
CA LEU A 48 -8.73 -2.93 14.99
C LEU A 48 -7.65 -3.60 14.12
N GLY A 49 -7.35 -4.88 14.37
CA GLY A 49 -6.42 -5.66 13.55
C GLY A 49 -6.87 -5.73 12.10
N LYS A 50 -8.17 -5.97 11.85
CA LYS A 50 -8.73 -5.89 10.50
C LYS A 50 -8.56 -4.51 9.86
N ALA A 51 -8.81 -3.43 10.60
CA ALA A 51 -8.65 -2.07 10.08
C ALA A 51 -7.20 -1.81 9.64
N ILE A 52 -6.23 -2.27 10.43
CA ILE A 52 -4.79 -2.13 10.14
C ILE A 52 -4.38 -3.00 8.95
N THR A 53 -4.80 -4.27 8.90
CA THR A 53 -4.46 -5.18 7.80
C THR A 53 -5.20 -4.83 6.50
N SER A 54 -6.41 -4.25 6.59
CA SER A 54 -7.16 -3.78 5.42
C SER A 54 -6.58 -2.51 4.79
N HIS A 55 -5.73 -1.79 5.52
CA HIS A 55 -4.93 -0.74 4.94
C HIS A 55 -3.80 -1.36 4.11
N HIS A 56 -4.15 -1.77 2.89
CA HIS A 56 -3.20 -1.96 1.81
C HIS A 56 -2.23 -0.78 1.83
N ALA A 57 -0.93 -1.08 1.91
CA ALA A 57 0.15 -0.09 1.93
C ALA A 57 -0.18 1.05 0.96
N THR A 58 -0.58 2.19 1.54
CA THR A 58 -0.94 3.34 0.71
C THR A 58 0.32 3.72 -0.05
N LYS A 59 0.25 3.84 -1.37
CA LYS A 59 1.38 4.30 -2.16
C LYS A 59 1.88 5.59 -1.52
N THR A 60 3.18 5.68 -1.23
CA THR A 60 3.73 6.89 -0.61
C THR A 60 3.46 8.09 -1.52
N LEU A 61 3.24 9.28 -0.96
CA LEU A 61 2.95 10.49 -1.74
C LEU A 61 4.00 10.72 -2.85
N LEU A 62 5.24 10.34 -2.56
CA LEU A 62 6.38 10.33 -3.46
C LEU A 62 6.23 9.34 -4.63
N GLN A 63 5.85 8.09 -4.34
CA GLN A 63 5.63 7.07 -5.38
C GLN A 63 4.52 7.47 -6.35
N VAL A 64 3.45 8.12 -5.88
CA VAL A 64 2.34 8.60 -6.73
C VAL A 64 2.76 9.77 -7.62
N GLN A 65 3.69 10.62 -7.18
CA GLN A 65 4.21 11.71 -8.00
C GLN A 65 5.13 11.19 -9.12
N VAL A 66 6.01 10.24 -8.81
CA VAL A 66 6.91 9.63 -9.80
C VAL A 66 6.13 8.82 -10.83
N ASP A 67 5.13 8.04 -10.41
CA ASP A 67 4.26 7.28 -11.33
C ASP A 67 3.57 8.21 -12.35
N ARG A 68 3.07 9.37 -11.90
CA ARG A 68 2.49 10.40 -12.80
C ARG A 68 3.50 11.08 -13.69
N PHE A 69 4.76 11.19 -13.27
CA PHE A 69 5.84 11.75 -14.09
C PHE A 69 6.23 10.76 -15.19
N VAL A 70 6.53 9.51 -14.82
CA VAL A 70 6.86 8.41 -15.74
C VAL A 70 5.75 8.21 -16.77
N ARG A 71 4.48 8.24 -16.35
CA ARG A 71 3.34 8.08 -17.27
C ARG A 71 3.21 9.21 -18.29
N ARG A 72 3.57 10.45 -17.92
CA ARG A 72 3.60 11.60 -18.85
C ARG A 72 4.75 11.50 -19.85
N LEU A 73 5.93 11.10 -19.39
CA LEU A 73 7.09 10.85 -20.25
C LEU A 73 6.82 9.73 -21.25
N ALA A 74 6.23 8.62 -20.81
CA ALA A 74 5.86 7.52 -21.68
C ALA A 74 4.86 7.95 -22.77
N LEU A 75 3.87 8.78 -22.42
CA LEU A 75 2.94 9.33 -23.39
C LEU A 75 3.64 10.22 -24.43
N PHE A 76 4.55 11.09 -23.99
CA PHE A 76 5.32 11.96 -24.89
C PHE A 76 6.23 11.14 -25.83
N GLY A 77 6.95 10.16 -25.30
CA GLY A 77 7.79 9.25 -26.09
C GLY A 77 7.00 8.46 -27.13
N LEU A 78 5.80 7.99 -26.79
CA LEU A 78 4.92 7.29 -27.72
C LEU A 78 4.45 8.19 -28.86
N ILE A 79 4.12 9.46 -28.56
CA ILE A 79 3.74 10.46 -29.57
C ILE A 79 4.92 10.73 -30.52
N CYS A 80 6.12 10.97 -29.98
CA CYS A 80 7.33 11.16 -30.78
C CYS A 80 7.64 9.96 -31.67
N PHE A 81 7.52 8.73 -31.13
CA PHE A 81 7.71 7.51 -31.90
C PHE A 81 6.76 7.44 -33.10
N PHE A 82 5.45 7.69 -32.89
CA PHE A 82 4.48 7.68 -33.98
C PHE A 82 4.77 8.73 -35.05
N ILE A 83 5.17 9.94 -34.65
CA ILE A 83 5.51 11.02 -35.59
C ILE A 83 6.71 10.61 -36.44
N ILE A 84 7.79 10.14 -35.81
CA ILE A 84 9.01 9.74 -36.51
C ILE A 84 8.76 8.56 -37.43
N PHE A 85 8.01 7.55 -36.95
CA PHE A 85 7.63 6.39 -37.75
C PHE A 85 6.83 6.79 -38.99
N LEU A 86 5.84 7.68 -38.85
CA LEU A 86 5.00 8.12 -39.97
C LEU A 86 5.80 8.91 -41.02
N VAL A 87 6.68 9.81 -40.57
CA VAL A 87 7.55 10.59 -41.48
C VAL A 87 8.51 9.67 -42.23
N ASN A 88 9.13 8.72 -41.53
CA ASN A 88 10.11 7.81 -42.10
C ASN A 88 9.43 6.81 -43.07
N TYR A 89 8.24 6.30 -42.72
CA TYR A 89 7.43 5.44 -43.58
C TYR A 89 7.12 6.08 -44.94
N ILE A 90 6.78 7.38 -44.95
CA ILE A 90 6.48 8.12 -46.18
C ILE A 90 7.73 8.26 -47.06
N HIS A 91 8.91 8.43 -46.45
CA HIS A 91 10.17 8.64 -47.18
C HIS A 91 10.75 7.34 -47.75
N TYR A 92 10.87 6.29 -46.93
CA TYR A 92 11.64 5.10 -47.28
C TYR A 92 10.79 3.98 -47.88
N ARG A 93 9.46 4.00 -47.71
CA ARG A 93 8.51 2.95 -48.11
C ARG A 93 8.81 1.53 -47.58
N GLU A 94 9.88 1.36 -46.81
CA GLU A 94 10.26 0.11 -46.15
C GLU A 94 9.92 0.15 -44.65
N TRP A 95 8.98 -0.68 -44.24
CA TRP A 95 8.41 -0.61 -42.90
C TRP A 95 9.39 -1.08 -41.82
N VAL A 96 10.30 -2.00 -42.16
CA VAL A 96 11.29 -2.56 -41.23
C VAL A 96 12.34 -1.53 -40.86
N THR A 97 12.91 -0.85 -41.86
CA THR A 97 13.95 0.18 -41.67
C THR A 97 13.40 1.39 -40.90
N SER A 98 12.18 1.82 -41.22
CA SER A 98 11.51 2.89 -40.49
C SER A 98 11.19 2.54 -39.03
N LEU A 99 10.82 1.29 -38.75
CA LEU A 99 10.51 0.83 -37.39
C LEU A 99 11.77 0.79 -36.52
N LEU A 100 12.88 0.25 -37.04
CA LEU A 100 14.16 0.21 -36.33
C LEU A 100 14.65 1.62 -36.00
N PHE A 101 14.60 2.55 -36.95
CA PHE A 101 15.04 3.93 -36.75
C PHE A 101 14.18 4.68 -35.73
N ALA A 102 12.85 4.54 -35.82
CA ALA A 102 11.93 5.12 -34.85
C ALA A 102 12.14 4.55 -33.44
N LEU A 103 12.40 3.25 -33.31
CA LEU A 103 12.65 2.59 -32.03
C LEU A 103 13.96 3.09 -31.40
N THR A 104 15.04 3.20 -32.17
CA THR A 104 16.33 3.73 -31.68
C THR A 104 16.18 5.16 -31.16
N LEU A 105 15.48 6.02 -31.89
CA LEU A 105 15.22 7.40 -31.45
C LEU A 105 14.31 7.45 -30.22
N ALA A 106 13.28 6.59 -30.16
CA ALA A 106 12.40 6.53 -29.00
C ALA A 106 13.15 6.08 -27.74
N MET A 107 14.02 5.06 -27.83
CA MET A 107 14.85 4.64 -26.69
C MET A 107 15.79 5.77 -26.24
N SER A 108 16.33 6.56 -27.16
CA SER A 108 17.17 7.73 -26.83
C SER A 108 16.42 8.85 -26.09
N VAL A 109 15.10 8.95 -26.25
CA VAL A 109 14.27 10.01 -25.66
C VAL A 109 13.75 9.63 -24.26
N VAL A 110 13.63 8.34 -23.95
CA VAL A 110 13.16 7.89 -22.63
C VAL A 110 14.25 8.16 -21.59
N PRO A 111 14.01 9.01 -20.58
CA PRO A 111 15.00 9.27 -19.53
C PRO A 111 14.91 8.16 -18.47
N GLU A 112 15.47 7.00 -18.81
CA GLU A 112 15.49 5.81 -17.98
C GLU A 112 16.31 6.00 -16.69
N GLU A 113 17.22 6.98 -16.68
CA GLU A 113 18.06 7.34 -15.54
C GLU A 113 17.27 7.86 -14.32
N ILE A 114 16.14 8.53 -14.55
CA ILE A 114 15.35 9.17 -13.49
C ILE A 114 14.68 8.13 -12.55
N PRO A 115 13.95 7.11 -13.04
CA PRO A 115 13.35 6.10 -12.17
C PRO A 115 14.37 5.21 -11.43
N VAL A 116 15.54 4.96 -12.04
CA VAL A 116 16.63 4.19 -11.40
C VAL A 116 17.21 4.97 -10.21
N ALA A 117 17.54 6.25 -10.41
CA ALA A 117 18.01 7.11 -9.33
C ALA A 117 16.98 7.19 -8.19
N PHE A 118 15.69 7.33 -8.52
CA PHE A 118 14.63 7.41 -7.53
C PHE A 118 14.49 6.15 -6.67
N SER A 119 14.65 4.98 -7.28
CA SER A 119 14.60 3.69 -6.56
C SER A 119 15.75 3.57 -5.57
N SER A 120 16.95 4.05 -5.93
CA SER A 120 18.10 4.08 -5.01
C SER A 120 17.89 5.01 -3.82
N PHE A 121 17.28 6.20 -4.02
CA PHE A 121 16.92 7.09 -2.91
C PHE A 121 15.88 6.48 -1.98
N MET A 122 14.92 5.71 -2.51
CA MET A 122 13.95 4.98 -1.70
C MET A 122 14.60 3.88 -0.86
N ALA A 123 15.59 3.18 -1.43
CA ALA A 123 16.37 2.18 -0.71
C ALA A 123 17.24 2.81 0.39
N LEU A 124 17.87 3.96 0.12
CA LEU A 124 18.66 4.71 1.09
C LEU A 124 17.82 5.32 2.21
N GLY A 125 16.65 5.87 1.90
CA GLY A 125 15.76 6.49 2.89
C GLY A 125 14.91 5.49 3.68
N GLY A 126 14.91 4.21 3.29
CA GLY A 126 14.25 3.12 4.00
C GLY A 126 15.15 2.38 5.01
N LEU A 127 16.45 2.68 5.01
CA LEU A 127 17.43 2.29 6.02
C LEU A 127 17.48 3.35 7.12
#